data_AF-A0A9E8EPY3-F1
#
_entry.id   AF-A0A9E8EPY3-F1
#
_cell.length_a   1.000
_cell.length_b   1.000
_cell.length_c   1.000
_cell.angle_alpha   90.00
_cell.angle_beta   90.00
_cell.angle_gamma   90.00
#
_symmetry.space_group_name_H-M   'P 1'
#
loop_
_entity.id
_entity.type
_entity.pdbx_description
1 polymer ?
#
loop_
_entity_poly.entity_id
_entity_poly.type
_entity_poly.pdbx_seq_one_letter_code
_entity_poly.pdbx_strand_id
1 'polypeptide(L)' 'MVEECHAYRQERTQAGLKATRARGKNGGRPKISPDDEKVQMAKKMSKNHSNSVGEICKTLGISRATYYQYLEM' A
#
# COMPACT_ATOMS: atom_id res chain seq x y z
N MET A 1 -38.35 -5.26 2.63
CA MET A 1 -37.99 -4.85 4.01
C MET A 1 -36.49 -4.94 4.31
N VAL A 2 -35.83 -6.13 4.31
CA VAL A 2 -34.39 -6.19 4.64
C VAL A 2 -33.52 -5.55 3.55
N GLU A 3 -33.81 -5.85 2.27
CA GLU A 3 -33.09 -5.31 1.10
C GLU A 3 -33.11 -3.78 1.01
N GLU A 4 -34.27 -3.16 1.24
CA GLU A 4 -34.42 -1.70 1.24
C GLU A 4 -33.57 -1.03 2.33
N CYS A 5 -33.41 -1.71 3.47
CA CYS A 5 -32.59 -1.24 4.58
C CYS A 5 -31.08 -1.39 4.31
N HIS A 6 -30.67 -2.43 3.57
CA HIS A 6 -29.30 -2.55 3.05
C HIS A 6 -28.99 -1.45 2.03
N ALA A 7 -29.90 -1.22 1.08
CA ALA A 7 -29.77 -0.16 0.09
C ALA A 7 -29.65 1.23 0.76
N TYR A 8 -30.50 1.51 1.75
CA TYR A 8 -30.46 2.76 2.52
C TYR A 8 -29.13 2.97 3.27
N ARG A 9 -28.57 1.91 3.87
CA ARG A 9 -27.26 1.97 4.55
C ARG A 9 -26.11 2.20 3.57
N GLN A 10 -26.16 1.57 2.40
CA GLN A 10 -25.14 1.75 1.37
C GLN A 10 -25.16 3.18 0.82
N GLU A 11 -26.35 3.72 0.53
CA GLU A 11 -26.52 5.09 0.01
C GLU A 11 -25.93 6.13 0.96
N ARG A 12 -26.24 6.03 2.27
CA ARG A 12 -25.69 6.94 3.29
C ARG A 12 -24.18 6.83 3.43
N THR A 13 -23.65 5.60 3.34
CA THR A 13 -22.20 5.36 3.42
C THR A 13 -21.48 6.01 2.23
N GLN A 14 -22.03 5.86 1.02
CA GLN A 14 -21.47 6.47 -0.19
C GLN A 14 -21.55 8.01 -0.15
N ALA A 15 -22.66 8.57 0.33
CA ALA A 15 -22.80 10.02 0.50
C ALA A 15 -21.73 10.57 1.46
N GLY A 16 -21.50 9.90 2.59
CA GLY A 16 -20.44 10.25 3.54
C GLY A 16 -19.04 10.17 2.94
N LEU A 17 -18.73 9.09 2.22
CA LEU A 17 -17.44 8.90 1.53
C LEU A 17 -17.18 9.96 0.45
N LYS A 18 -18.22 10.36 -0.30
CA LYS A 18 -18.12 11.44 -1.28
C LYS A 18 -17.81 12.78 -0.60
N ALA A 19 -18.48 13.07 0.51
CA ALA A 19 -18.26 14.32 1.26
C ALA A 19 -16.84 14.41 1.85
N THR A 20 -16.28 13.31 2.38
CA THR A 20 -14.89 13.29 2.89
C THR A 20 -13.85 13.34 1.77
N ARG A 21 -14.08 12.67 0.65
CA ARG A 21 -13.20 12.77 -0.54
C ARG A 21 -13.17 14.18 -1.11
N ALA A 22 -14.31 14.87 -1.17
CA ALA A 22 -14.38 16.28 -1.58
C ALA A 22 -13.58 17.22 -0.66
N ARG A 23 -13.43 16.85 0.62
CA ARG A 23 -12.56 17.55 1.60
C ARG A 23 -11.08 17.15 1.49
N GLY A 24 -10.70 16.34 0.50
CA GLY A 24 -9.31 15.90 0.27
C GLY A 24 -8.86 14.73 1.14
N LYS A 25 -9.73 14.14 1.97
CA LYS A 25 -9.40 12.95 2.75
C LYS A 25 -9.58 11.70 1.90
N ASN A 26 -8.50 11.30 1.23
CA ASN A 26 -8.43 10.04 0.51
C ASN A 26 -8.11 8.92 1.50
N GLY A 27 -9.14 8.19 1.93
CA GLY A 27 -8.96 6.97 2.72
C GLY A 27 -8.31 5.84 1.92
N GLY A 28 -7.84 4.81 2.61
CA GLY A 28 -7.14 3.67 2.03
C GLY A 28 -5.88 3.32 2.82
N ARG A 29 -5.15 2.29 2.36
CA ARG A 29 -3.83 1.98 2.94
C ARG A 29 -2.85 3.11 2.55
N PRO A 30 -2.15 3.72 3.51
CA PRO A 30 -1.14 4.73 3.19
C PRO A 30 -0.08 4.10 2.28
N LYS A 31 0.39 4.89 1.30
CA LYS A 31 1.53 4.48 0.48
C LYS A 31 2.75 4.34 1.38
N ILE A 32 3.53 3.29 1.14
CA ILE A 32 4.84 3.12 1.78
C ILE A 32 5.69 4.31 1.35
N SER A 33 6.39 4.89 2.32
CA SER A 33 7.21 6.07 2.07
C SER A 33 8.53 5.63 1.42
N PRO A 34 9.11 6.44 0.51
CA PRO A 34 10.43 6.15 -0.04
C PRO A 34 11.53 6.18 1.04
N ASP A 35 11.25 6.78 2.19
CA ASP A 35 12.15 6.90 3.33
C ASP A 35 12.01 5.76 4.35
N ASP A 36 11.09 4.81 4.11
CA ASP A 36 10.97 3.63 4.95
C ASP A 36 12.30 2.87 5.00
N GLU A 37 12.71 2.46 6.21
CA GLU A 37 13.97 1.74 6.44
C GLU A 37 14.09 0.51 5.55
N LYS A 38 12.97 -0.18 5.29
CA LYS A 38 12.90 -1.34 4.41
C LYS A 38 13.21 -1.00 2.95
N VAL A 39 12.77 0.16 2.47
CA VAL A 39 13.04 0.65 1.11
C VAL A 39 14.51 1.02 0.98
N GLN A 40 15.05 1.76 1.95
CA GLN A 40 16.47 2.12 1.96
C GLN A 40 17.37 0.88 2.02
N MET A 41 17.02 -0.11 2.87
CA MET A 41 17.79 -1.33 3.01
C MET A 41 17.71 -2.21 1.75
N ALA A 42 16.54 -2.30 1.12
CA ALA A 42 16.39 -2.95 -0.19
C ALA A 42 17.27 -2.28 -1.26
N LYS A 43 17.27 -0.94 -1.35
CA LYS A 43 18.10 -0.18 -2.29
C LYS A 43 19.61 -0.38 -2.03
N LYS A 44 20.04 -0.41 -0.77
CA LYS A 44 21.44 -0.70 -0.39
C LYS A 44 21.86 -2.13 -0.75
N MET A 45 21.02 -3.12 -0.41
CA MET A 45 21.29 -4.52 -0.73
C MET A 45 21.29 -4.78 -2.24
N SER A 46 20.46 -4.08 -3.01
CA SER A 46 20.44 -4.19 -4.48
C SER A 46 21.71 -3.63 -5.13
N LYS A 47 22.34 -2.59 -4.56
CA LYS A 47 23.62 -2.05 -5.05
C LYS A 47 24.78 -3.00 -4.78
N ASN A 48 24.70 -3.75 -3.69
CA ASN A 48 25.66 -4.80 -3.37
C ASN A 48 25.29 -6.06 -4.15
N HIS A 49 25.80 -6.20 -5.37
CA HIS A 49 25.53 -7.30 -6.31
C HIS A 49 25.85 -8.73 -5.81
N SER A 50 26.22 -8.89 -4.54
CA SER A 50 26.55 -10.17 -3.93
C SER A 50 25.33 -10.99 -3.48
N ASN A 51 24.16 -10.36 -3.28
CA ASN A 51 22.98 -11.05 -2.75
C ASN A 51 21.97 -11.36 -3.86
N SER A 52 21.42 -12.58 -3.87
CA SER A 52 20.34 -12.93 -4.78
C SER A 52 19.06 -12.18 -4.40
N VAL A 53 18.25 -11.77 -5.38
CA VAL A 53 16.94 -11.13 -5.16
C VAL A 53 16.05 -11.96 -4.22
N GLY A 54 16.14 -13.29 -4.33
CA GLY A 54 15.39 -14.20 -3.47
C GLY A 54 15.83 -14.16 -2.00
N GLU A 55 17.12 -13.98 -1.75
CA GLU A 55 17.67 -13.85 -0.39
C GLU A 55 17.30 -12.50 0.21
N ILE A 56 17.43 -11.42 -0.56
CA ILE A 56 17.03 -10.07 -0.13
C ILE A 56 15.55 -10.04 0.28
N CYS A 57 14.67 -10.68 -0.51
CA CYS A 57 13.25 -10.78 -0.20
C CYS A 57 13.00 -11.55 1.10
N LYS A 58 13.74 -12.64 1.35
CA LYS A 58 13.63 -13.43 2.59
C LYS A 58 14.12 -12.64 3.80
N THR A 59 15.27 -11.97 3.69
CA THR A 59 15.86 -11.17 4.77
C THR A 59 14.98 -10.00 5.17
N LEU A 60 14.35 -9.33 4.21
CA LEU A 60 13.44 -8.20 4.46
C LEU A 60 11.99 -8.62 4.75
N GLY A 61 11.65 -9.90 4.57
CA GLY A 61 10.29 -10.41 4.72
C GLY A 61 9.29 -9.79 3.74
N ILE A 62 9.74 -9.46 2.52
CA ILE A 62 8.91 -8.83 1.48
C ILE A 62 8.69 -9.77 0.29
N SER A 63 7.59 -9.54 -0.43
CA SER A 63 7.36 -10.24 -1.70
C SER A 63 8.28 -9.70 -2.80
N ARG A 64 8.53 -10.51 -3.84
CA ARG A 64 9.27 -10.04 -5.04
C ARG A 64 8.60 -8.84 -5.71
N ALA A 65 7.27 -8.79 -5.72
CA ALA A 65 6.52 -7.65 -6.28
C ALA A 65 6.81 -6.36 -5.49
N THR A 66 6.80 -6.44 -4.16
CA THR A 66 7.14 -5.31 -3.28
C THR A 66 8.59 -4.86 -3.45
N TYR A 67 9.52 -5.81 -3.64
CA TYR A 67 10.93 -5.50 -3.92
C TYR A 67 11.09 -4.65 -5.19
N TYR A 68 10.46 -5.03 -6.30
CA TYR A 68 10.53 -4.24 -7.54
C TYR A 68 9.82 -2.89 -7.42
N GLN A 69 8.68 -2.83 -6.73
CA GLN A 69 8.02 -1.55 -6.41
C GLN A 69 8.95 -0.61 -5.64
N TYR A 70 9.74 -1.13 -4.69
CA TYR A 70 10.70 -0.31 -3.93
C TYR A 70 11.88 0.19 -4.78
N LEU A 71 12.22 -0.49 -5.87
CA LEU A 71 13.26 -0.05 -6.80
C LEU A 71 12.77 1.02 -7.76
N GLU A 72 11.48 0.99 -8.12
CA GLU A 72 10.84 1.96 -9.00
C GLU A 72 10.41 3.25 -8.27
N MET A 73 10.29 3.18 -6.93
CA MET A 73 9.96 4.30 -6.02
C MET A 73 11.07 5.33 -5.85
#